data_AF-A0A350ISL8-F1
#
_entry.id   AF-A0A350ISL8-F1
#
_cell.length_a   1.000
_cell.length_b   1.000
_cell.length_c   1.000
_cell.angle_alpha   90.00
_cell.angle_beta   90.00
_cell.angle_gamma   90.00
#
_symmetry.space_group_name_H-M   'P 1'
#
loop_
_entity.id
_entity.type
_entity.pdbx_description
1 polymer ?
#
loop_
_entity_poly.entity_id
_entity_poly.type
_entity_poly.pdbx_seq_one_letter_code
_entity_poly.pdbx_strand_id
1 'polypeptide(L)' 'MTIIRLVNGSDAAVKLSVEETLEALRVKPGDAGFVELPGEDGPIHLRPSGVIAVFADAHRANAGFRMGISPTGG' A
#
# COMPACT_ATOMS: atom_id res chain seq x y z
N MET A 1 8.90 1.99 -2.19
CA MET A 1 7.95 1.02 -2.75
C MET A 1 6.73 0.97 -1.87
N THR A 2 5.56 0.97 -2.49
CA THR A 2 4.27 1.08 -1.82
C THR A 2 3.41 -0.10 -2.21
N ILE A 3 2.69 -0.65 -1.24
CA ILE A 3 1.73 -1.73 -1.43
C ILE A 3 0.33 -1.13 -1.33
N ILE A 4 -0.48 -1.46 -2.33
CA ILE A 4 -1.87 -1.06 -2.45
C ILE A 4 -2.71 -2.32 -2.23
N ARG A 5 -3.58 -2.30 -1.23
CA ARG A 5 -4.51 -3.40 -0.99
C ARG A 5 -5.87 -3.06 -1.56
N LEU A 6 -6.38 -4.00 -2.36
CA LEU A 6 -7.65 -3.89 -3.06
C LEU A 6 -8.77 -4.62 -2.32
N VAL A 7 -10.02 -4.21 -2.57
CA VAL A 7 -11.25 -4.81 -2.01
C VAL A 7 -11.41 -6.30 -2.30
N ASN A 8 -10.79 -6.78 -3.38
CA ASN A 8 -10.81 -8.20 -3.77
C ASN A 8 -9.80 -9.05 -2.97
N GLY A 9 -9.08 -8.44 -2.02
CA GLY A 9 -8.06 -9.11 -1.21
C GLY A 9 -6.68 -9.21 -1.88
N SER A 10 -6.53 -8.73 -3.12
CA SER A 10 -5.23 -8.68 -3.79
C SER A 10 -4.40 -7.49 -3.32
N ASP A 11 -3.08 -7.66 -3.31
CA ASP A 11 -2.11 -6.58 -3.18
C ASP A 11 -1.43 -6.29 -4.52
N ALA A 12 -1.17 -5.01 -4.75
CA ALA A 12 -0.46 -4.49 -5.90
C ALA A 12 0.72 -3.65 -5.41
N ALA A 13 1.90 -3.95 -5.92
CA ALA A 13 3.12 -3.30 -5.50
C ALA A 13 3.55 -2.27 -6.54
N VAL A 14 3.75 -1.02 -6.12
CA VAL A 14 4.09 0.11 -6.99
C VAL A 14 5.42 0.74 -6.61
N LYS A 15 6.14 1.23 -7.62
CA LYS A 15 7.46 1.86 -7.48
C LYS A 15 7.41 3.23 -6.80
N LEU A 16 6.23 3.85 -6.74
CA LEU A 16 6.01 5.14 -6.13
C LEU A 16 6.10 5.11 -4.60
N SER A 17 6.33 6.28 -4.01
CA SER A 17 6.19 6.52 -2.57
C SER A 17 4.72 6.52 -2.15
N VAL A 18 4.44 6.41 -0.85
CA VAL A 18 3.06 6.40 -0.33
C VAL A 18 2.34 7.70 -0.72
N GLU A 19 3.01 8.84 -0.55
CA GLU A 19 2.47 10.16 -0.90
C GLU A 19 2.16 10.27 -2.40
N GLU A 20 3.13 9.93 -3.25
CA GLU A 20 2.94 9.92 -4.71
C GLU A 20 1.82 8.97 -5.16
N THR A 21 1.70 7.80 -4.50
CA THR A 21 0.63 6.84 -4.76
C THR A 21 -0.72 7.42 -4.37
N LEU A 22 -0.82 8.08 -3.21
CA LEU A 22 -2.05 8.75 -2.78
C LEU A 22 -2.44 9.91 -3.69
N GLU A 23 -1.46 10.67 -4.18
CA GLU A 23 -1.70 11.72 -5.17
C GLU A 23 -2.18 11.16 -6.50
N ALA A 24 -1.59 10.08 -6.98
CA ALA A 24 -2.05 9.40 -8.19
C ALA A 24 -3.45 8.77 -8.04
N LEU A 25 -3.79 8.29 -6.85
CA LEU A 25 -5.12 7.76 -6.51
C LEU A 25 -6.17 8.84 -6.21
N ARG A 26 -5.78 10.11 -6.05
CA ARG A 26 -6.72 11.25 -5.94
C ARG A 26 -7.37 11.51 -7.29
N VAL A 27 -8.28 10.63 -7.69
CA VAL A 27 -9.19 10.88 -8.80
C VAL A 27 -10.17 12.00 -8.45
N LYS A 28 -10.41 12.88 -9.41
CA LYS A 28 -11.47 13.87 -9.31
C LYS A 28 -12.82 13.14 -9.16
N PRO A 29 -13.69 13.56 -8.24
CA PRO A 29 -15.00 12.94 -8.08
C PRO A 29 -15.76 13.04 -9.41
N GLY A 30 -16.10 11.89 -10.00
CA GLY A 30 -16.78 11.78 -11.30
C GLY A 30 -16.02 10.98 -12.36
N ASP A 31 -14.72 10.78 -12.19
CA ASP A 31 -13.92 9.96 -13.11
C ASP A 31 -13.97 8.49 -12.67
N ALA A 32 -14.83 7.68 -13.32
CA ALA A 32 -14.84 6.22 -13.17
C ALA A 32 -13.64 5.55 -13.88
N GLY A 33 -12.54 6.30 -14.03
CA GLY A 33 -11.34 5.92 -14.74
C GLY A 33 -10.47 5.00 -13.90
N PHE A 34 -9.91 4.00 -14.57
CA PHE A 34 -8.79 3.25 -14.02
C PHE A 34 -7.58 4.19 -13.91
N VAL A 35 -6.84 4.09 -12.81
CA VAL A 35 -5.56 4.78 -12.64
C VAL A 35 -4.46 3.80 -13.03
N GLU A 36 -3.55 4.26 -13.89
CA GLU A 36 -2.32 3.56 -14.21
C GLU A 36 -1.25 3.98 -13.21
N LEU A 37 -0.66 3.00 -12.52
CA LEU A 37 0.46 3.22 -11.61
C LEU A 37 1.67 2.41 -12.09
N PRO A 38 2.90 2.93 -11.94
CA PRO A 38 4.10 2.17 -12.29
C PRO A 38 4.33 1.07 -11.24
N GLY A 39 3.96 -0.16 -11.59
CA GLY A 39 4.21 -1.36 -10.78
C GLY A 39 5.65 -1.84 -10.82
N GLU A 40 5.96 -2.81 -9.97
CA GLU A 40 7.28 -3.47 -9.96
C GLU A 40 7.59 -4.16 -11.30
N ASP A 41 6.71 -5.08 -11.71
CA ASP A 41 6.81 -5.88 -12.94
C ASP A 41 6.27 -5.19 -14.20
N GLY A 42 5.65 -4.01 -14.08
CA GLY A 42 5.03 -3.30 -15.19
C GLY A 42 3.93 -2.34 -14.74
N PRO A 43 3.35 -1.56 -15.66
CA PRO A 43 2.23 -0.67 -15.33
C PRO A 43 1.02 -1.48 -14.83
N ILE A 44 0.40 -0.99 -13.76
CA ILE A 44 -0.77 -1.59 -13.10
C ILE A 44 -1.95 -0.66 -13.29
N HIS A 45 -3.03 -1.18 -13.88
CA HIS A 45 -4.31 -0.48 -13.96
C HIS A 45 -5.22 -0.92 -12.84
N LEU A 46 -5.59 -0.01 -11.95
CA LEU A 46 -6.50 -0.31 -10.86
C LEU A 46 -7.54 0.79 -10.68
N ARG A 47 -8.69 0.42 -10.09
CA ARG A 47 -9.75 1.40 -9.77
C ARG A 47 -9.50 1.96 -8.38
N PRO A 48 -9.42 3.29 -8.23
CA PRO A 48 -9.27 3.93 -6.92
C PRO A 48 -10.40 3.58 -5.95
N SER A 49 -11.63 3.41 -6.45
CA SER A 49 -12.79 2.97 -5.66
C SER A 49 -12.63 1.57 -5.05
N GLY A 50 -11.72 0.77 -5.60
CA GLY A 50 -11.39 -0.57 -5.10
C GLY A 50 -10.20 -0.59 -4.15
N VAL A 51 -9.57 0.55 -3.84
CA VAL A 51 -8.44 0.62 -2.90
C VAL A 51 -8.96 0.74 -1.48
N ILE A 52 -8.53 -0.16 -0.60
CA ILE A 52 -8.90 -0.14 0.83
C ILE A 52 -7.74 0.29 1.73
N ALA A 53 -6.49 0.14 1.28
CA ALA A 53 -5.33 0.62 2.00
C ALA A 53 -4.16 0.90 1.06
N VAL A 54 -3.33 1.87 1.44
CA VAL A 54 -2.06 2.20 0.79
C VAL A 54 -1.02 2.34 1.89
N PHE A 55 0.05 1.55 1.82
CA PHE A 55 1.08 1.53 2.86
C PHE A 55 2.45 1.25 2.24
N ALA A 56 3.51 1.74 2.89
CA ALA A 56 4.87 1.46 2.44
C ALA A 56 5.13 -0.06 2.50
N ASP A 57 5.89 -0.58 1.54
CA ASP A 57 6.37 -1.95 1.61
C ASP A 57 7.19 -2.15 2.89
N ALA A 58 6.59 -2.83 3.85
CA ALA A 58 7.17 -3.06 5.17
C ALA A 58 8.00 -4.34 5.22
N HIS A 59 8.28 -4.99 4.07
CA HIS A 59 9.16 -6.15 4.02
C HIS A 59 10.60 -5.82 4.47
N ARG A 60 10.94 -4.53 4.58
CA ARG A 60 12.19 -4.03 5.19
C ARG A 60 12.07 -3.62 6.67
N ALA A 61 10.87 -3.55 7.25
CA ALA A 61 10.65 -2.99 8.58
C ALA A 61 10.08 -3.98 9.61
N ASN A 62 10.00 -5.29 9.32
CA ASN A 62 9.88 -6.28 10.40
C ASN A 62 11.23 -6.53 11.07
N ALA A 63 11.88 -5.45 11.48
CA ALA A 63 12.84 -5.46 12.56
C ALA A 63 12.04 -5.49 13.87
N GLY A 64 11.74 -6.71 14.33
CA GLY A 64 11.54 -7.04 15.73
C GLY A 64 10.66 -6.12 16.59
N PHE A 65 9.33 -6.26 16.50
CA PHE A 65 8.52 -6.06 17.69
C PHE A 65 8.71 -7.26 18.64
N ARG A 66 9.81 -7.24 19.41
CA ARG A 66 9.92 -8.10 20.60
C ARG A 66 9.18 -7.39 21.72
N MET A 67 7.95 -7.83 22.00
CA MET A 67 7.30 -7.51 23.27
C MET A 67 8.20 -8.03 24.39
N GLY A 68 8.86 -7.11 25.09
CA GLY A 68 9.56 -7.40 26.34
C GLY A 68 8.53 -7.80 27.39
N ILE A 69 8.29 -9.10 27.51
CA ILE A 69 7.77 -9.69 28.73
C ILE A 69 8.91 -9.59 29.76
N SER A 70 8.81 -8.60 30.65
CA SER A 70 9.57 -8.57 31.90
C SER A 70 8.80 -9.40 32.92
N PRO A 71 9.21 -10.63 33.29
CA PRO A 71 8.74 -11.20 34.54
C PRO A 71 9.45 -10.45 35.66
N THR A 72 8.67 -9.64 36.36
CA THR A 72 9.02 -9.00 37.63
C THR A 72 9.56 -10.06 38.59
N GLY A 73 10.67 -9.75 39.27
CA GLY A 73 11.40 -10.67 40.14
C GLY A 73 10.58 -11.24 41.29
N GLY A 74 11.05 -12.40 41.77
CA GLY A 74 10.72 -13.02 43.04
C GLY A 74 12.01 -13.36 43.78
#